data_AF-A0A9E0HB11-F1
#
_entry.id   AF-A0A9E0HB11-F1
#
_cell.length_a   1.000
_cell.length_b   1.000
_cell.length_c   1.000
_cell.angle_alpha   90.00
_cell.angle_beta   90.00
_cell.angle_gamma   90.00
#
_symmetry.space_group_name_H-M   'P 1'
#
loop_
_entity.id
_entity.type
_entity.pdbx_description
1 polymer ?
#
loop_
_entity_poly.entity_id
_entity_poly.type
_entity_poly.pdbx_seq_one_letter_code
_entity_poly.pdbx_strand_id
1 'polypeptide(L)'
;MTAPTQPRRRRRPRRSVAQREQAGIAILAVVTAVAICLTIVNEFGTRTNIDLLQSRNNLDQARASLLARSALNLTDLVLRLQKRLDNAARQFPQLEGVQVTDFADPLMGAFGGDAEQVESAIGVPIADTKGLGVSFGSFGVRITPIDGKVNVNCADGAPAQQKLVRSALEALLFPDAFNPIFETETADGWRRDRKTQIDAILDYIDPNLDRADTPGAPEDYGYENLRDPYKPKNRKIDTVSELKLVRGVDARFWTLFGSAFRVAGECKINLRAVDDPKIVAALITLAARANDPAANDLNNVWALSNLVIQAKQLGFYFNDVAAFTSFVKDPAAALLGLGGDGAGGTGGTGTGGTGTGTGASPITLPPGLQGVELEAAKLNQIVAAGPIRLYEVEVYGEVARGGILNPLRRTIRATWDQDFVLQQSRVKDKLPAGRNRNGAWLYLREE
;
A
#
# COMPACT_ATOMS: atom_id res chain seq x y z
N MET A 1 -98.54 41.50 71.75
CA MET A 1 -98.27 40.05 71.87
C MET A 1 -97.90 39.58 70.47
N THR A 2 -96.80 38.92 70.14
CA THR A 2 -95.79 38.14 70.89
C THR A 2 -94.69 37.86 69.86
N ALA A 3 -93.47 38.36 70.09
CA ALA A 3 -92.26 37.61 70.48
C ALA A 3 -91.41 37.06 69.30
N PRO A 4 -90.09 37.35 69.27
CA PRO A 4 -89.16 36.93 68.21
C PRO A 4 -88.54 35.56 68.52
N THR A 5 -88.24 34.76 67.49
CA THR A 5 -87.58 33.45 67.61
C THR A 5 -86.09 33.51 67.24
N GLN A 6 -85.26 32.98 68.15
CA GLN A 6 -83.79 32.95 68.14
C GLN A 6 -83.16 32.09 67.02
N PRO A 7 -81.88 32.33 66.66
CA PRO A 7 -81.17 31.53 65.67
C PRO A 7 -80.57 30.24 66.27
N ARG A 8 -80.79 29.11 65.60
CA ARG A 8 -80.16 27.82 65.89
C ARG A 8 -78.69 27.81 65.45
N ARG A 9 -77.77 27.56 66.40
CA ARG A 9 -76.36 27.23 66.16
C ARG A 9 -76.24 26.00 65.24
N ARG A 10 -75.64 26.16 64.04
CA ARG A 10 -75.22 25.04 63.19
C ARG A 10 -73.86 24.50 63.66
N ARG A 11 -73.83 23.21 64.00
CA ARG A 11 -72.61 22.42 64.25
C ARG A 11 -71.78 22.35 62.96
N ARG A 12 -70.47 22.60 63.03
CA ARG A 12 -69.52 22.34 61.93
C ARG A 12 -69.42 20.82 61.70
N PRO A 13 -69.55 20.32 60.46
CA PRO A 13 -69.32 18.91 60.17
C PRO A 13 -67.83 18.59 60.28
N ARG A 14 -67.49 17.51 61.00
CA ARG A 14 -66.18 16.86 60.93
C ARG A 14 -65.96 16.39 59.50
N ARG A 15 -64.89 16.88 58.83
CA ARG A 15 -64.43 16.30 57.56
C ARG A 15 -64.14 14.81 57.78
N SER A 16 -64.80 13.96 57.01
CA SER A 16 -64.65 12.50 57.07
C SER A 16 -63.28 12.07 56.56
N VAL A 17 -62.66 11.12 57.27
CA VAL A 17 -61.38 10.50 56.93
C VAL A 17 -61.43 9.77 55.57
N ALA A 18 -62.62 9.33 55.14
CA ALA A 18 -62.85 8.61 53.88
C ALA A 18 -62.46 9.38 52.60
N GLN A 19 -62.52 10.73 52.60
CA GLN A 19 -62.04 11.51 51.44
C GLN A 19 -60.51 11.56 51.32
N ARG A 20 -59.76 11.31 52.41
CA ARG A 20 -58.30 11.24 52.38
C ARG A 20 -57.78 9.90 51.85
N GLU A 21 -58.52 8.80 52.06
CA GLU A 21 -58.13 7.47 51.61
C GLU A 21 -58.28 7.31 50.08
N GLN A 22 -59.31 7.89 49.47
CA GLN A 22 -59.50 7.89 48.01
C GLN A 22 -58.46 8.76 47.27
N ALA A 23 -58.01 9.86 47.89
CA ALA A 23 -56.95 10.69 47.32
C ALA A 23 -55.58 9.99 47.30
N GLY A 24 -55.29 9.12 48.26
CA GLY A 24 -54.04 8.35 48.31
C GLY A 24 -53.91 7.33 47.18
N ILE A 25 -55.00 6.60 46.87
CA ILE A 25 -55.02 5.60 45.79
C ILE A 25 -54.93 6.27 44.42
N ALA A 26 -55.62 7.40 44.22
CA ALA A 26 -55.56 8.16 42.98
C ALA A 26 -54.15 8.70 42.70
N ILE A 27 -53.44 9.19 43.72
CA ILE A 27 -52.05 9.65 43.59
C ILE A 27 -51.13 8.48 43.24
N LEU A 28 -51.29 7.32 43.88
CA LEU A 28 -50.51 6.11 43.58
C LEU A 28 -50.71 5.64 42.14
N ALA A 29 -51.95 5.64 41.64
CA ALA A 29 -52.26 5.29 40.26
C ALA A 29 -51.60 6.26 39.27
N VAL A 30 -51.65 7.57 39.54
CA VAL A 30 -51.02 8.59 38.68
C VAL A 30 -49.49 8.47 38.70
N VAL A 31 -48.88 8.32 39.87
CA VAL A 31 -47.41 8.16 39.98
C VAL A 31 -46.94 6.90 39.24
N THR A 32 -47.68 5.81 39.36
CA THR A 32 -47.36 4.56 38.65
C THR A 32 -47.51 4.73 37.14
N ALA A 33 -48.59 5.38 36.67
CA ALA A 33 -48.79 5.68 35.26
C ALA A 33 -47.67 6.59 34.70
N VAL A 34 -47.29 7.64 35.44
CA VAL A 34 -46.19 8.53 35.06
C VAL A 34 -44.84 7.79 35.04
N ALA A 35 -44.58 6.91 36.01
CA ALA A 35 -43.36 6.11 36.05
C ALA A 35 -43.27 5.18 34.83
N ILE A 36 -44.36 4.50 34.45
CA ILE A 36 -44.42 3.64 33.26
C ILE A 36 -44.27 4.48 31.98
N CYS A 37 -44.91 5.64 31.89
CA CYS A 37 -44.75 6.53 30.74
C CYS A 37 -43.29 7.02 30.61
N LEU A 38 -42.64 7.37 31.72
CA LEU A 38 -41.26 7.85 31.72
C LEU A 38 -40.29 6.78 31.23
N THR A 39 -40.46 5.52 31.66
CA THR A 39 -39.61 4.41 31.18
C THR A 39 -39.78 4.16 29.69
N ILE A 40 -41.02 4.14 29.19
CA ILE A 40 -41.31 3.94 27.75
C ILE A 40 -40.73 5.09 26.91
N VAL A 41 -40.91 6.34 27.33
CA VAL A 41 -40.38 7.51 26.61
C VAL A 41 -38.85 7.48 26.58
N ASN A 42 -38.21 7.11 27.69
CA ASN A 42 -36.75 7.00 27.75
C ASN A 42 -36.21 5.85 26.87
N GLU A 43 -36.87 4.71 26.87
CA GLU A 43 -36.52 3.58 26.01
C GLU A 43 -36.73 3.90 24.52
N PHE A 44 -37.86 4.49 24.16
CA PHE A 44 -38.12 4.93 22.79
C PHE A 44 -37.11 5.97 22.33
N GLY A 45 -36.84 6.99 23.16
CA GLY A 45 -35.84 8.02 22.85
C GLY A 45 -34.44 7.43 22.64
N THR A 46 -34.03 6.49 23.49
CA THR A 46 -32.74 5.81 23.35
C THR A 46 -32.67 4.97 22.08
N ARG A 47 -33.70 4.15 21.80
CA ARG A 47 -33.77 3.31 20.60
C ARG A 47 -33.77 4.16 19.32
N THR A 48 -34.61 5.19 19.24
CA THR A 48 -34.65 6.10 18.08
C THR A 48 -33.31 6.80 17.84
N ASN A 49 -32.62 7.22 18.90
CA ASN A 49 -31.28 7.81 18.76
C ASN A 49 -30.25 6.80 18.23
N ILE A 50 -30.27 5.56 18.74
CA ILE A 50 -29.39 4.49 18.25
C ILE A 50 -29.71 4.18 16.77
N ASP A 51 -30.98 4.02 16.41
CA ASP A 51 -31.40 3.71 15.04
C ASP A 51 -31.03 4.83 14.06
N LEU A 52 -31.18 6.09 14.48
CA LEU A 52 -30.78 7.25 13.70
C LEU A 52 -29.25 7.30 13.51
N LEU A 53 -28.47 6.99 14.56
CA LEU A 53 -27.01 6.92 14.46
C LEU A 53 -26.55 5.75 13.57
N GLN A 54 -27.18 4.58 13.68
CA GLN A 54 -26.91 3.44 12.80
C GLN A 54 -27.25 3.76 11.35
N SER A 55 -28.39 4.38 11.09
CA SER A 55 -28.82 4.78 9.75
C SER A 55 -27.85 5.80 9.13
N ARG A 56 -27.40 6.79 9.92
CA ARG A 56 -26.37 7.73 9.48
C ARG A 56 -25.05 7.04 9.18
N ASN A 57 -24.58 6.16 10.06
CA ASN A 57 -23.35 5.40 9.84
C ASN A 57 -23.42 4.53 8.57
N ASN A 58 -24.54 3.86 8.31
CA ASN A 58 -24.73 3.06 7.09
C ASN A 58 -24.71 3.92 5.83
N LEU A 59 -25.34 5.09 5.88
CA LEU A 59 -25.35 6.05 4.77
C LEU A 59 -23.95 6.64 4.53
N ASP A 60 -23.22 6.99 5.58
CA ASP A 60 -21.84 7.49 5.46
C ASP A 60 -20.91 6.39 4.94
N GLN A 61 -21.10 5.13 5.34
CA GLN A 61 -20.35 3.99 4.80
C GLN A 61 -20.58 3.81 3.30
N ALA A 62 -21.83 3.90 2.85
CA ALA A 62 -22.17 3.82 1.43
C ALA A 62 -21.55 4.99 0.64
N ARG A 63 -21.59 6.21 1.19
CA ARG A 63 -20.95 7.40 0.59
C ARG A 63 -19.43 7.24 0.47
N ALA A 64 -18.76 6.82 1.54
CA ALA A 64 -17.32 6.58 1.54
C ALA A 64 -16.91 5.50 0.52
N SER A 65 -17.66 4.40 0.43
CA SER A 65 -17.43 3.35 -0.58
C SER A 65 -17.60 3.88 -2.01
N LEU A 66 -18.64 4.67 -2.28
CA LEU A 66 -18.84 5.28 -3.61
C LEU A 66 -17.73 6.27 -3.97
N LEU A 67 -17.26 7.06 -3.00
CA LEU A 67 -16.12 7.96 -3.19
C LEU A 67 -14.84 7.17 -3.52
N ALA A 68 -14.55 6.10 -2.80
CA ALA A 68 -13.40 5.24 -3.07
C ALA A 68 -13.48 4.59 -4.47
N ARG A 69 -14.67 4.14 -4.90
CA ARG A 69 -14.89 3.58 -6.24
C ARG A 69 -14.74 4.61 -7.35
N SER A 70 -15.19 5.85 -7.13
CA SER A 70 -14.95 6.97 -8.04
C SER A 70 -13.46 7.25 -8.18
N ALA A 71 -12.73 7.26 -7.06
CA ALA A 71 -11.29 7.43 -7.05
C ALA A 71 -10.57 6.32 -7.84
N LEU A 72 -11.02 5.07 -7.70
CA LEU A 72 -10.48 3.94 -8.46
C LEU A 72 -10.63 4.13 -9.97
N ASN A 73 -11.80 4.59 -10.43
CA ASN A 73 -12.06 4.83 -11.86
C ASN A 73 -11.20 5.96 -12.42
N LEU A 74 -10.97 7.02 -11.64
CA LEU A 74 -10.08 8.11 -12.04
C LEU A 74 -8.60 7.63 -12.06
N THR A 75 -8.23 6.76 -11.13
CA THR A 75 -6.90 6.13 -11.10
C THR A 75 -6.64 5.26 -12.33
N ASP A 76 -7.64 4.52 -12.82
CA ASP A 76 -7.55 3.77 -14.08
C ASP A 76 -7.21 4.69 -15.26
N LEU A 77 -7.76 5.91 -15.31
CA LEU A 77 -7.41 6.90 -16.32
C LEU A 77 -5.94 7.36 -16.19
N VAL A 78 -5.49 7.66 -14.97
CA VAL A 78 -4.10 8.08 -14.69
C VAL A 78 -3.11 6.99 -15.12
N LEU A 79 -3.36 5.73 -14.76
CA LEU A 79 -2.49 4.60 -15.11
C LEU A 79 -2.46 4.34 -16.62
N ARG A 80 -3.59 4.50 -17.30
CA ARG A 80 -3.64 4.42 -18.77
C ARG A 80 -2.93 5.58 -19.44
N LEU A 81 -3.00 6.79 -18.87
CA LEU A 81 -2.24 7.94 -19.35
C LEU A 81 -0.74 7.71 -19.18
N GLN A 82 -0.30 7.22 -18.01
CA GLN A 82 1.10 6.84 -17.77
C GLN A 82 1.57 5.86 -18.86
N LYS A 83 0.81 4.81 -19.13
CA LYS A 83 1.14 3.86 -20.20
C LYS A 83 1.23 4.51 -21.58
N ARG A 84 0.36 5.48 -21.91
CA ARG A 84 0.44 6.21 -23.18
C ARG A 84 1.70 7.06 -23.26
N LEU A 85 2.09 7.69 -22.16
CA LEU A 85 3.33 8.47 -22.08
C LEU A 85 4.55 7.56 -22.20
N ASP A 86 4.57 6.41 -21.53
CA ASP A 86 5.66 5.42 -21.65
C ASP A 86 5.81 4.92 -23.09
N ASN A 87 4.70 4.74 -23.82
CA ASN A 87 4.74 4.39 -25.24
C ASN A 87 5.18 5.55 -26.13
N ALA A 88 4.77 6.79 -25.81
CA ALA A 88 5.18 7.99 -26.54
C ALA A 88 6.66 8.32 -26.31
N ALA A 89 7.20 8.05 -25.12
CA ALA A 89 8.59 8.24 -24.78
C ALA A 89 9.54 7.45 -25.69
N ARG A 90 9.09 6.31 -26.23
CA ARG A 90 9.84 5.56 -27.26
C ARG A 90 10.07 6.35 -28.56
N GLN A 91 9.17 7.28 -28.87
CA GLN A 91 9.26 8.17 -30.04
C GLN A 91 9.81 9.54 -29.68
N PHE A 92 9.57 9.99 -28.45
CA PHE A 92 9.97 11.30 -27.93
C PHE A 92 10.75 11.11 -26.62
N PRO A 93 12.08 10.89 -26.69
CA PRO A 93 12.91 10.65 -25.51
C PRO A 93 12.84 11.77 -24.45
N GLN A 94 12.42 12.98 -24.82
CA GLN A 94 12.19 14.08 -23.86
C GLN A 94 11.06 13.80 -22.86
N LEU A 95 10.16 12.87 -23.17
CA LEU A 95 9.10 12.41 -22.27
C LEU A 95 9.53 11.21 -21.42
N GLU A 96 10.72 10.67 -21.66
CA GLU A 96 11.28 9.59 -20.86
C GLU A 96 11.56 10.07 -19.43
N GLY A 97 11.23 9.26 -18.43
CA GLY A 97 11.38 9.63 -17.02
C GLY A 97 10.11 10.22 -16.38
N VAL A 98 9.20 10.83 -17.14
CA VAL A 98 7.98 11.43 -16.57
C VAL A 98 7.05 10.35 -15.97
N GLN A 99 6.77 10.47 -14.67
CA GLN A 99 5.84 9.61 -13.93
C GLN A 99 4.65 10.43 -13.45
N VAL A 100 3.56 10.40 -14.21
CA VAL A 100 2.29 11.06 -13.83
C VAL A 100 1.71 10.44 -12.57
N THR A 101 2.05 9.18 -12.27
CA THR A 101 1.68 8.51 -11.03
C THR A 101 2.18 9.22 -9.78
N ASP A 102 3.30 9.94 -9.86
CA ASP A 102 3.86 10.69 -8.73
C ASP A 102 3.02 11.94 -8.41
N PHE A 103 2.26 12.43 -9.40
CA PHE A 103 1.33 13.55 -9.28
C PHE A 103 -0.13 13.08 -9.15
N ALA A 104 -0.36 11.79 -8.93
CA ALA A 104 -1.71 11.27 -8.86
C ALA A 104 -2.49 11.86 -7.68
N ASP A 105 -1.89 11.97 -6.50
CA ASP A 105 -2.56 12.50 -5.31
C ASP A 105 -3.05 13.96 -5.48
N PRO A 106 -2.21 14.93 -5.90
CA PRO A 106 -2.69 16.30 -6.14
C PRO A 106 -3.71 16.38 -7.29
N LEU A 107 -3.55 15.57 -8.33
CA LEU A 107 -4.52 15.50 -9.43
C LEU A 107 -5.88 14.98 -8.93
N MET A 108 -5.90 14.00 -8.04
CA MET A 108 -7.12 13.46 -7.45
C MET A 108 -7.74 14.45 -6.47
N GLY A 109 -6.93 15.19 -5.72
CA GLY A 109 -7.36 16.29 -4.86
C GLY A 109 -8.16 17.36 -5.62
N ALA A 110 -7.84 17.64 -6.88
CA ALA A 110 -8.61 18.59 -7.69
C ALA A 110 -10.05 18.13 -8.03
N PHE A 111 -10.31 16.82 -8.05
CA PHE A 111 -11.64 16.26 -8.32
C PHE A 111 -12.36 15.78 -7.06
N GLY A 112 -11.58 15.40 -6.04
CA GLY A 112 -12.03 14.73 -4.85
C GLY A 112 -11.86 15.51 -3.56
N GLY A 113 -11.24 16.70 -3.59
CA GLY A 113 -11.12 17.56 -2.43
C GLY A 113 -12.39 18.36 -2.12
N ASP A 114 -12.44 18.93 -0.92
CA ASP A 114 -13.37 20.01 -0.62
C ASP A 114 -12.96 21.31 -1.35
N ALA A 115 -13.78 22.37 -1.24
CA ALA A 115 -13.55 23.59 -2.01
C ALA A 115 -12.18 24.23 -1.70
N GLU A 116 -11.71 24.17 -0.45
CA GLU A 116 -10.43 24.75 -0.07
C GLU A 116 -9.25 23.91 -0.59
N GLN A 117 -9.36 22.58 -0.52
CA GLN A 117 -8.34 21.66 -1.05
C GLN A 117 -8.25 21.74 -2.57
N VAL A 118 -9.39 21.82 -3.26
CA VAL A 118 -9.41 21.96 -4.72
C VAL A 118 -8.79 23.31 -5.10
N GLU A 119 -9.15 24.43 -4.47
CA GLU A 119 -8.53 25.75 -4.72
C GLU A 119 -7.01 25.71 -4.51
N SER A 120 -6.54 25.00 -3.49
CA SER A 120 -5.10 24.81 -3.25
C SER A 120 -4.41 23.97 -4.32
N ALA A 121 -5.12 23.00 -4.91
CA ALA A 121 -4.58 22.09 -5.92
C ALA A 121 -4.55 22.71 -7.32
N ILE A 122 -5.53 23.54 -7.68
CA ILE A 122 -5.65 24.15 -9.03
C ILE A 122 -5.24 25.62 -9.08
N GLY A 123 -5.15 26.33 -7.94
CA GLY A 123 -4.81 27.75 -7.88
C GLY A 123 -5.87 28.70 -8.46
N VAL A 124 -7.12 28.24 -8.61
CA VAL A 124 -8.25 28.98 -9.18
C VAL A 124 -9.45 28.86 -8.24
N PRO A 125 -10.15 29.96 -7.90
CA PRO A 125 -11.33 29.93 -7.04
C PRO A 125 -12.49 29.13 -7.67
N ILE A 126 -13.12 28.26 -6.89
CA ILE A 126 -14.11 27.27 -7.40
C ILE A 126 -15.47 27.86 -7.72
N ALA A 127 -15.73 29.09 -7.24
CA ALA A 127 -17.00 29.79 -7.46
C ALA A 127 -17.43 29.79 -8.94
N ASP A 128 -16.47 29.72 -9.88
CA ASP A 128 -16.71 29.77 -11.32
C ASP A 128 -16.54 28.42 -12.06
N THR A 129 -16.08 27.35 -11.39
CA THR A 129 -15.82 26.04 -12.03
C THR A 129 -16.84 24.97 -11.63
N LYS A 130 -17.82 24.73 -12.50
CA LYS A 130 -18.80 23.65 -12.35
C LYS A 130 -18.16 22.29 -12.65
N GLY A 131 -18.19 21.35 -11.70
CA GLY A 131 -17.74 19.96 -11.90
C GLY A 131 -16.45 19.55 -11.20
N LEU A 132 -15.91 20.39 -10.31
CA LEU A 132 -14.77 20.06 -9.44
C LEU A 132 -15.22 19.91 -7.98
N GLY A 133 -14.58 19.01 -7.25
CA GLY A 133 -14.88 18.70 -5.85
C GLY A 133 -16.13 17.83 -5.63
N VAL A 134 -16.29 17.39 -4.38
CA VAL A 134 -17.39 16.52 -3.93
C VAL A 134 -18.10 17.14 -2.73
N SER A 135 -19.44 17.03 -2.68
CA SER A 135 -20.26 17.79 -1.72
C SER A 135 -20.43 17.15 -0.34
N PHE A 136 -19.95 15.91 -0.14
CA PHE A 136 -20.25 15.12 1.07
C PHE A 136 -19.05 14.37 1.63
N GLY A 137 -17.83 14.68 1.19
CA GLY A 137 -16.63 13.98 1.64
C GLY A 137 -15.42 14.37 0.80
N SER A 138 -14.38 13.54 0.86
CA SER A 138 -13.22 13.64 -0.02
C SER A 138 -12.73 12.26 -0.48
N PHE A 139 -11.88 12.21 -1.49
CA PHE A 139 -11.18 10.98 -1.88
C PHE A 139 -9.76 11.27 -2.33
N GLY A 140 -8.90 10.26 -2.22
CA GLY A 140 -7.49 10.37 -2.61
C GLY A 140 -6.93 9.04 -3.10
N VAL A 141 -5.68 9.06 -3.55
CA VAL A 141 -4.98 7.88 -4.04
C VAL A 141 -3.51 7.89 -3.65
N ARG A 142 -2.99 6.70 -3.38
CA ARG A 142 -1.56 6.42 -3.38
C ARG A 142 -1.27 5.34 -4.42
N ILE A 143 -0.45 5.68 -5.41
CA ILE A 143 0.03 4.75 -6.43
C ILE A 143 1.50 4.46 -6.12
N THR A 144 1.81 3.20 -5.83
CA THR A 144 3.17 2.76 -5.50
C THR A 144 3.67 1.80 -6.56
N PRO A 145 4.78 2.09 -7.26
CA PRO A 145 5.38 1.12 -8.17
C PRO A 145 5.93 -0.07 -7.36
N ILE A 146 5.52 -1.29 -7.72
CA ILE A 146 5.98 -2.52 -7.02
C ILE A 146 6.85 -3.40 -7.91
N ASP A 147 7.06 -3.02 -9.17
CA ASP A 147 7.81 -3.80 -10.17
C ASP A 147 9.30 -4.02 -9.79
N GLY A 148 9.82 -3.18 -8.87
CA GLY A 148 11.15 -3.28 -8.29
C GLY A 148 11.27 -4.30 -7.16
N LYS A 149 10.18 -4.96 -6.76
CA LYS A 149 10.13 -5.96 -5.69
C LYS A 149 10.41 -7.37 -6.21
N VAL A 150 10.85 -8.27 -5.35
CA VAL A 150 11.10 -9.68 -5.65
C VAL A 150 9.77 -10.41 -5.87
N ASN A 151 9.60 -11.03 -7.04
CA ASN A 151 8.38 -11.79 -7.34
C ASN A 151 8.50 -13.23 -6.84
N VAL A 152 7.87 -13.54 -5.71
CA VAL A 152 7.95 -14.87 -5.08
C VAL A 152 7.18 -15.94 -5.87
N ASN A 153 6.19 -15.55 -6.67
CA ASN A 153 5.41 -16.47 -7.51
C ASN A 153 6.22 -17.06 -8.68
N CYS A 154 7.45 -16.60 -8.89
CA CYS A 154 8.35 -17.20 -9.85
C CYS A 154 9.01 -18.50 -9.34
N ALA A 155 8.74 -18.90 -8.09
CA ALA A 155 8.96 -20.26 -7.61
C ALA A 155 8.10 -21.30 -8.36
N ASP A 156 6.84 -20.96 -8.67
CA ASP A 156 5.96 -21.74 -9.57
C ASP A 156 6.23 -21.36 -11.05
N GLY A 157 7.48 -21.56 -11.46
CA GLY A 157 8.01 -21.19 -12.77
C GLY A 157 9.02 -22.22 -13.31
N ALA A 158 9.57 -21.94 -14.48
CA ALA A 158 10.64 -22.76 -15.06
C ALA A 158 11.89 -22.76 -14.16
N PRO A 159 12.80 -23.76 -14.26
CA PRO A 159 14.00 -23.84 -13.41
C PRO A 159 14.87 -22.58 -13.40
N ALA A 160 14.94 -21.86 -14.53
CA ALA A 160 15.63 -20.57 -14.61
C ALA A 160 14.98 -19.47 -13.76
N GLN A 161 13.65 -19.47 -13.65
CA GLN A 161 12.87 -18.53 -12.84
C GLN A 161 13.01 -18.86 -11.35
N GLN A 162 12.93 -20.13 -10.99
CA GLN A 162 13.18 -20.61 -9.63
C GLN A 162 14.57 -20.21 -9.14
N LYS A 163 15.61 -20.41 -9.97
CA LYS A 163 16.97 -19.98 -9.67
C LYS A 163 17.08 -18.47 -9.42
N LEU A 164 16.36 -17.66 -10.21
CA LEU A 164 16.35 -16.20 -10.08
C LEU A 164 15.72 -15.76 -8.74
N VAL A 165 14.55 -16.32 -8.40
CA VAL A 165 13.89 -16.01 -7.11
C VAL A 165 14.76 -16.47 -5.95
N ARG A 166 15.32 -17.68 -6.02
CA ARG A 166 16.25 -18.20 -5.02
C ARG A 166 17.43 -17.25 -4.81
N SER A 167 18.12 -16.85 -5.88
CA SER A 167 19.27 -15.95 -5.76
C SER A 167 18.89 -14.59 -5.19
N ALA A 168 17.72 -14.06 -5.57
CA ALA A 168 17.21 -12.80 -5.03
C ALA A 168 16.89 -12.90 -3.53
N LEU A 169 16.29 -14.01 -3.09
CA LEU A 169 16.02 -14.28 -1.67
C LEU A 169 17.32 -14.49 -0.88
N GLU A 170 18.27 -15.24 -1.43
CA GLU A 170 19.59 -15.43 -0.82
C GLU A 170 20.24 -14.08 -0.57
N ALA A 171 20.39 -13.25 -1.61
CA ALA A 171 21.05 -11.96 -1.48
C ALA A 171 20.30 -10.97 -0.57
N LEU A 172 18.96 -11.04 -0.50
CA LEU A 172 18.16 -10.21 0.40
C LEU A 172 18.35 -10.59 1.87
N LEU A 173 18.45 -11.89 2.17
CA LEU A 173 18.53 -12.42 3.54
C LEU A 173 19.97 -12.57 4.05
N PHE A 174 20.96 -12.62 3.16
CA PHE A 174 22.35 -12.93 3.52
C PHE A 174 23.08 -11.92 4.41
N PRO A 175 22.83 -10.58 4.36
CA PRO A 175 23.58 -9.64 5.17
C PRO A 175 23.68 -10.05 6.65
N ASP A 176 24.89 -9.95 7.21
CA ASP A 176 25.18 -10.34 8.60
C ASP A 176 24.34 -9.58 9.63
N ALA A 177 23.89 -8.38 9.28
CA ALA A 177 22.96 -7.59 10.07
C ALA A 177 21.66 -8.36 10.43
N PHE A 178 21.30 -9.37 9.62
CA PHE A 178 20.13 -10.21 9.85
C PHE A 178 20.43 -11.53 10.57
N ASN A 179 21.69 -11.82 10.94
CA ASN A 179 22.05 -13.03 11.71
C ASN A 179 21.12 -13.30 12.91
N PRO A 180 20.76 -12.30 13.75
CA PRO A 180 19.97 -12.55 14.95
C PRO A 180 18.60 -13.19 14.70
N ILE A 181 17.96 -12.94 13.55
CA ILE A 181 16.63 -13.50 13.26
C ILE A 181 16.66 -14.99 12.89
N PHE A 182 17.83 -15.48 12.45
CA PHE A 182 18.05 -16.87 12.04
C PHE A 182 18.79 -17.68 13.11
N GLU A 183 19.41 -17.02 14.08
CA GLU A 183 20.12 -17.70 15.17
C GLU A 183 19.22 -18.05 16.36
N THR A 184 18.15 -17.27 16.56
CA THR A 184 17.18 -17.50 17.64
C THR A 184 16.03 -18.40 17.22
N GLU A 185 15.54 -19.22 18.14
CA GLU A 185 14.29 -19.94 17.96
C GLU A 185 13.11 -18.97 17.80
N THR A 186 12.19 -19.33 16.92
CA THR A 186 10.91 -18.62 16.77
C THR A 186 10.02 -18.85 17.99
N ALA A 187 8.94 -18.07 18.11
CA ALA A 187 7.96 -18.23 19.20
C ALA A 187 7.39 -19.66 19.31
N ASP A 188 7.40 -20.42 18.21
CA ASP A 188 6.90 -21.78 18.13
C ASP A 188 8.00 -22.85 18.36
N GLY A 189 9.18 -22.44 18.86
CA GLY A 189 10.32 -23.34 19.10
C GLY A 189 11.00 -23.87 17.83
N TRP A 190 10.64 -23.34 16.65
CA TRP A 190 11.26 -23.76 15.39
C TRP A 190 12.55 -22.98 15.17
N ARG A 191 13.66 -23.72 15.04
CA ARG A 191 14.98 -23.19 14.66
C ARG A 191 15.20 -23.39 13.17
N ARG A 192 15.66 -22.34 12.49
CA ARG A 192 15.82 -22.31 11.04
C ARG A 192 17.03 -21.48 10.68
N ASP A 193 17.81 -21.93 9.72
CA ASP A 193 18.81 -21.10 9.09
C ASP A 193 18.22 -20.37 7.86
N ARG A 194 19.03 -19.49 7.26
CA ARG A 194 18.63 -18.75 6.06
C ARG A 194 18.23 -19.67 4.91
N LYS A 195 19.01 -20.74 4.70
CA LYS A 195 18.78 -21.69 3.63
C LYS A 195 17.42 -22.36 3.78
N THR A 196 17.13 -22.90 4.96
CA THR A 196 15.85 -23.53 5.29
C THR A 196 14.71 -22.54 5.13
N GLN A 197 14.91 -21.26 5.46
CA GLN A 197 13.85 -20.27 5.27
C GLN A 197 13.55 -19.98 3.80
N ILE A 198 14.57 -19.92 2.96
CA ILE A 198 14.41 -19.71 1.51
C ILE A 198 13.72 -20.93 0.90
N ASP A 199 14.15 -22.13 1.28
CA ASP A 199 13.56 -23.39 0.82
C ASP A 199 12.08 -23.49 1.24
N ALA A 200 11.73 -23.12 2.48
CA ALA A 200 10.34 -23.08 2.94
C ALA A 200 9.45 -22.11 2.13
N ILE A 201 9.99 -20.97 1.68
CA ILE A 201 9.24 -20.02 0.83
C ILE A 201 9.03 -20.59 -0.57
N LEU A 202 10.03 -21.25 -1.13
CA LEU A 202 9.95 -21.84 -2.47
C LEU A 202 9.00 -23.03 -2.49
N ASP A 203 9.18 -24.00 -1.58
CA ASP A 203 8.36 -25.22 -1.47
C ASP A 203 6.90 -24.91 -1.13
N TYR A 204 6.62 -23.80 -0.42
CA TYR A 204 5.23 -23.40 -0.17
C TYR A 204 4.47 -23.03 -1.45
N ILE A 205 5.18 -22.52 -2.47
CA ILE A 205 4.61 -21.92 -3.68
C ILE A 205 4.77 -22.83 -4.89
N ASP A 206 5.89 -23.53 -5.02
CA ASP A 206 6.15 -24.32 -6.21
C ASP A 206 5.26 -25.59 -6.26
N PRO A 207 4.94 -26.11 -7.45
CA PRO A 207 3.96 -27.18 -7.59
C PRO A 207 4.54 -28.58 -7.30
N ASN A 208 5.84 -28.68 -7.01
CA ASN A 208 6.46 -29.96 -6.75
C ASN A 208 6.20 -30.38 -5.29
N LEU A 209 6.64 -31.58 -4.90
CA LEU A 209 6.44 -32.12 -3.54
C LEU A 209 7.78 -32.54 -2.91
N ASP A 210 8.87 -32.22 -3.61
CA ASP A 210 10.23 -32.55 -3.26
C ASP A 210 10.85 -31.35 -2.57
N ARG A 211 11.36 -31.57 -1.37
CA ARG A 211 12.02 -30.53 -0.59
C ARG A 211 13.16 -29.90 -1.41
N ALA A 212 13.17 -28.57 -1.51
CA ALA A 212 14.12 -27.82 -2.33
C ALA A 212 15.61 -28.12 -2.07
N ASP A 213 15.98 -28.49 -0.84
CA ASP A 213 17.37 -28.82 -0.48
C ASP A 213 17.74 -30.29 -0.77
N THR A 214 16.75 -31.18 -0.86
CA THR A 214 16.91 -32.62 -0.89
C THR A 214 15.87 -33.22 -1.82
N PRO A 215 16.12 -33.21 -3.14
CA PRO A 215 15.20 -33.78 -4.12
C PRO A 215 14.82 -35.22 -3.75
N GLY A 216 13.52 -35.53 -3.72
CA GLY A 216 12.98 -36.84 -3.33
C GLY A 216 12.69 -37.03 -1.84
N ALA A 217 12.99 -36.04 -0.99
CA ALA A 217 12.48 -35.97 0.37
C ALA A 217 11.14 -35.20 0.38
N PRO A 218 10.14 -35.61 1.18
CA PRO A 218 8.89 -34.87 1.26
C PRO A 218 9.10 -33.47 1.86
N GLU A 219 8.36 -32.49 1.35
CA GLU A 219 8.26 -31.11 1.86
C GLU A 219 7.56 -31.01 3.23
N ASP A 220 8.03 -31.77 4.22
CA ASP A 220 7.45 -31.74 5.57
C ASP A 220 8.06 -30.61 6.41
N TYR A 221 7.44 -29.44 6.32
CA TYR A 221 7.70 -28.29 7.22
C TYR A 221 6.78 -28.28 8.45
N GLY A 222 6.00 -29.35 8.67
CA GLY A 222 5.13 -29.51 9.83
C GLY A 222 3.86 -28.67 9.82
N TYR A 223 3.39 -28.18 8.66
CA TYR A 223 2.15 -27.40 8.54
C TYR A 223 0.92 -28.17 9.06
N GLU A 224 0.86 -29.48 8.84
CA GLU A 224 -0.23 -30.35 9.28
C GLU A 224 -0.15 -30.72 10.78
N ASN A 225 0.97 -30.40 11.44
CA ASN A 225 1.19 -30.65 12.88
C ASN A 225 0.89 -29.43 13.75
N LEU A 226 0.46 -28.32 13.14
CA LEU A 226 0.08 -27.09 13.85
C LEU A 226 -1.26 -27.26 14.57
N ARG A 227 -1.52 -26.37 15.55
CA ARG A 227 -2.82 -26.32 16.24
C ARG A 227 -3.98 -26.10 15.26
N ASP A 228 -3.75 -25.27 14.24
CA ASP A 228 -4.66 -25.07 13.11
C ASP A 228 -3.95 -25.58 11.85
N PRO A 229 -4.15 -26.86 11.49
CA PRO A 229 -3.39 -27.51 10.43
C PRO A 229 -3.84 -27.05 9.05
N TYR A 230 -2.87 -26.82 8.16
CA TYR A 230 -3.11 -26.52 6.76
C TYR A 230 -2.04 -27.16 5.88
N LYS A 231 -2.26 -27.11 4.56
CA LYS A 231 -1.33 -27.63 3.56
C LYS A 231 -0.56 -26.49 2.91
N PRO A 232 0.67 -26.75 2.42
CA PRO A 232 1.35 -25.79 1.55
C PRO A 232 0.50 -25.53 0.30
N LYS A 233 0.66 -24.34 -0.30
CA LYS A 233 -0.23 -23.87 -1.38
C LYS A 233 0.05 -24.64 -2.68
N ASN A 234 1.32 -24.98 -2.91
CA ASN A 234 1.86 -25.69 -4.07
C ASN A 234 1.38 -25.12 -5.41
N ARG A 235 1.23 -23.80 -5.40
CA ARG A 235 0.84 -22.95 -6.53
C ARG A 235 1.14 -21.50 -6.16
N LYS A 236 1.16 -20.64 -7.18
CA LYS A 236 1.14 -19.17 -7.01
C LYS A 236 0.17 -18.71 -5.93
N ILE A 237 0.68 -17.86 -5.03
CA ILE A 237 -0.11 -17.16 -4.01
C ILE A 237 -0.80 -15.94 -4.61
N ASP A 238 -1.98 -15.61 -4.09
CA ASP A 238 -2.83 -14.53 -4.59
C ASP A 238 -2.42 -13.18 -3.97
N THR A 239 -1.91 -13.21 -2.73
CA THR A 239 -1.47 -12.01 -2.00
C THR A 239 -0.12 -12.22 -1.33
N VAL A 240 0.68 -11.16 -1.19
CA VAL A 240 1.97 -11.22 -0.48
C VAL A 240 1.78 -11.67 0.98
N SER A 241 0.63 -11.38 1.58
CA SER A 241 0.32 -11.75 2.98
C SER A 241 0.20 -13.25 3.21
N GLU A 242 -0.05 -14.06 2.18
CA GLU A 242 -0.01 -15.53 2.29
C GLU A 242 1.37 -16.05 2.68
N LEU A 243 2.45 -15.30 2.42
CA LEU A 243 3.77 -15.66 2.91
C LEU A 243 3.83 -15.80 4.43
N LYS A 244 2.92 -15.17 5.20
CA LYS A 244 2.83 -15.36 6.66
C LYS A 244 2.42 -16.78 7.07
N LEU A 245 1.88 -17.57 6.14
CA LEU A 245 1.59 -18.99 6.34
C LEU A 245 2.82 -19.86 6.06
N VAL A 246 3.89 -19.31 5.51
CA VAL A 246 5.15 -20.06 5.35
C VAL A 246 5.79 -20.24 6.71
N ARG A 247 6.30 -21.44 7.00
CA ARG A 247 6.91 -21.75 8.29
C ARG A 247 8.05 -20.76 8.55
N GLY A 248 8.04 -20.19 9.74
CA GLY A 248 8.99 -19.17 10.18
C GLY A 248 8.72 -17.75 9.70
N VAL A 249 7.79 -17.45 8.78
CA VAL A 249 7.48 -16.05 8.44
C VAL A 249 6.67 -15.40 9.58
N ASP A 250 7.37 -15.13 10.68
CA ASP A 250 6.87 -14.53 11.90
C ASP A 250 6.84 -13.00 11.78
N ALA A 251 6.33 -12.34 12.82
CA ALA A 251 6.22 -10.88 12.84
C ALA A 251 7.58 -10.19 12.62
N ARG A 252 8.69 -10.77 13.11
CA ARG A 252 10.04 -10.22 12.96
C ARG A 252 10.48 -10.29 11.50
N PHE A 253 10.38 -11.47 10.89
CA PHE A 253 10.74 -11.66 9.47
C PHE A 253 9.88 -10.77 8.58
N TRP A 254 8.57 -10.77 8.82
CA TRP A 254 7.61 -9.98 8.05
C TRP A 254 7.90 -8.48 8.14
N THR A 255 8.27 -7.98 9.32
CA THR A 255 8.59 -6.56 9.52
C THR A 255 9.85 -6.15 8.73
N LEU A 256 10.83 -7.04 8.62
CA LEU A 256 12.09 -6.75 7.92
C LEU A 256 12.00 -6.91 6.40
N PHE A 257 11.32 -7.95 5.92
CA PHE A 257 11.37 -8.36 4.52
C PHE A 257 10.03 -8.27 3.78
N GLY A 258 8.90 -8.14 4.48
CA GLY A 258 7.57 -8.17 3.86
C GLY A 258 7.37 -7.10 2.77
N SER A 259 8.02 -5.94 2.90
CA SER A 259 7.96 -4.86 1.91
C SER A 259 8.68 -5.18 0.60
N ALA A 260 9.61 -6.14 0.60
CA ALA A 260 10.48 -6.46 -0.53
C ALA A 260 9.85 -7.43 -1.53
N PHE A 261 8.65 -7.96 -1.24
CA PHE A 261 8.01 -9.01 -2.04
C PHE A 261 6.82 -8.51 -2.85
N ARG A 262 6.57 -9.18 -3.97
CA ARG A 262 5.36 -9.09 -4.80
C ARG A 262 4.96 -10.46 -5.34
N VAL A 263 3.74 -10.56 -5.88
CA VAL A 263 3.16 -11.83 -6.39
C VAL A 263 2.77 -11.80 -7.87
N ALA A 264 2.77 -10.62 -8.51
CA ALA A 264 2.30 -10.46 -9.89
C ALA A 264 3.42 -10.03 -10.83
N GLY A 265 3.19 -10.17 -12.15
CA GLY A 265 4.07 -9.78 -13.26
C GLY A 265 5.30 -10.65 -13.48
N GLU A 266 6.35 -10.07 -14.05
CA GLU A 266 7.56 -10.82 -14.47
C GLU A 266 8.47 -11.17 -13.31
N CYS A 267 9.42 -12.09 -13.51
CA CYS A 267 10.35 -12.51 -12.46
C CYS A 267 11.49 -11.52 -12.23
N LYS A 268 11.86 -10.77 -13.28
CA LYS A 268 12.96 -9.82 -13.20
C LYS A 268 12.56 -8.59 -12.41
N ILE A 269 13.51 -8.04 -11.66
CA ILE A 269 13.35 -6.82 -10.86
C ILE A 269 13.52 -5.60 -11.78
N ASN A 270 12.54 -4.71 -11.82
CA ASN A 270 12.63 -3.51 -12.64
C ASN A 270 13.48 -2.43 -11.94
N LEU A 271 14.65 -2.10 -12.51
CA LEU A 271 15.59 -1.13 -11.93
C LEU A 271 14.96 0.26 -11.69
N ARG A 272 14.10 0.72 -12.60
CA ARG A 272 13.42 2.01 -12.47
C ARG A 272 12.45 2.03 -11.28
N ALA A 273 11.89 0.88 -10.93
CA ALA A 273 10.91 0.75 -9.86
C ALA A 273 11.50 0.39 -8.48
N VAL A 274 12.81 0.11 -8.37
CA VAL A 274 13.42 -0.25 -7.07
C VAL A 274 13.33 0.92 -6.08
N ASP A 275 12.80 0.66 -4.90
CA ASP A 275 12.54 1.63 -3.83
C ASP A 275 13.14 1.21 -2.47
N ASP A 276 13.60 -0.04 -2.35
CA ASP A 276 14.16 -0.59 -1.12
C ASP A 276 15.69 -0.77 -1.24
N PRO A 277 16.50 -0.13 -0.37
CA PRO A 277 17.95 -0.28 -0.39
C PRO A 277 18.41 -1.73 -0.16
N LYS A 278 17.61 -2.57 0.51
CA LYS A 278 17.94 -4.01 0.67
C LYS A 278 17.90 -4.75 -0.66
N ILE A 279 16.98 -4.38 -1.55
CA ILE A 279 16.90 -4.97 -2.89
C ILE A 279 18.09 -4.48 -3.73
N VAL A 280 18.44 -3.18 -3.65
CA VAL A 280 19.63 -2.66 -4.34
C VAL A 280 20.90 -3.37 -3.86
N ALA A 281 21.07 -3.54 -2.54
CA ALA A 281 22.19 -4.27 -1.96
C ALA A 281 22.24 -5.71 -2.50
N ALA A 282 21.10 -6.40 -2.53
CA ALA A 282 21.00 -7.74 -3.10
C ALA A 282 21.43 -7.79 -4.58
N LEU A 283 21.02 -6.80 -5.39
CA LEU A 283 21.41 -6.68 -6.80
C LEU A 283 22.92 -6.44 -6.96
N ILE A 284 23.50 -5.55 -6.14
CA ILE A 284 24.94 -5.26 -6.13
C ILE A 284 25.72 -6.52 -5.78
N THR A 285 25.36 -7.20 -4.68
CA THR A 285 26.06 -8.41 -4.22
C THR A 285 25.99 -9.54 -5.24
N LEU A 286 24.84 -9.75 -5.90
CA LEU A 286 24.69 -10.80 -6.92
C LEU A 286 25.45 -10.49 -8.22
N ALA A 287 25.50 -9.22 -8.61
CA ALA A 287 26.13 -8.81 -9.85
C ALA A 287 27.60 -8.41 -9.71
N ALA A 288 28.12 -8.31 -8.48
CA ALA A 288 29.51 -7.97 -8.23
C ALA A 288 30.48 -8.92 -8.92
N ARG A 289 31.61 -8.35 -9.34
CA ARG A 289 32.74 -9.12 -9.87
C ARG A 289 33.28 -10.05 -8.78
N ALA A 290 33.72 -11.24 -9.18
CA ALA A 290 34.32 -12.19 -8.25
C ALA A 290 35.50 -11.54 -7.50
N ASN A 291 35.50 -11.68 -6.17
CA ASN A 291 36.54 -11.18 -5.25
C ASN A 291 36.72 -9.65 -5.20
N ASP A 292 35.70 -8.85 -5.57
CA ASP A 292 35.74 -7.40 -5.35
C ASP A 292 35.67 -7.07 -3.83
N PRO A 293 36.72 -6.48 -3.23
CA PRO A 293 36.73 -6.14 -1.80
C PRO A 293 35.62 -5.16 -1.41
N ALA A 294 35.27 -4.22 -2.30
CA ALA A 294 34.25 -3.21 -2.03
C ALA A 294 32.83 -3.80 -2.02
N ALA A 295 32.63 -4.93 -2.72
CA ALA A 295 31.39 -5.69 -2.71
C ALA A 295 31.22 -6.57 -1.47
N ASN A 296 32.34 -6.94 -0.82
CA ASN A 296 32.32 -7.76 0.40
C ASN A 296 32.11 -6.93 1.67
N ASP A 297 32.32 -5.60 1.61
CA ASP A 297 32.02 -4.70 2.72
C ASP A 297 30.53 -4.33 2.73
N LEU A 298 29.79 -4.88 3.71
CA LEU A 298 28.37 -4.62 3.87
C LEU A 298 28.05 -3.14 4.10
N ASN A 299 28.92 -2.39 4.79
CA ASN A 299 28.70 -0.96 5.02
C ASN A 299 28.81 -0.18 3.71
N ASN A 300 29.79 -0.53 2.87
CA ASN A 300 29.98 0.07 1.57
C ASN A 300 28.79 -0.23 0.63
N VAL A 301 28.37 -1.50 0.55
CA VAL A 301 27.22 -1.91 -0.27
C VAL A 301 25.94 -1.22 0.21
N TRP A 302 25.73 -1.13 1.53
CA TRP A 302 24.57 -0.43 2.10
C TRP A 302 24.60 1.08 1.80
N ALA A 303 25.76 1.72 1.91
CA ALA A 303 25.92 3.14 1.58
C ALA A 303 25.64 3.42 0.10
N LEU A 304 26.19 2.59 -0.80
CA LEU A 304 25.89 2.65 -2.25
C LEU A 304 24.40 2.45 -2.52
N SER A 305 23.76 1.51 -1.82
CA SER A 305 22.35 1.19 -2.00
C SER A 305 21.44 2.36 -1.62
N ASN A 306 21.72 3.02 -0.50
CA ASN A 306 21.01 4.25 -0.12
C ASN A 306 21.26 5.38 -1.12
N LEU A 307 22.48 5.50 -1.64
CA LEU A 307 22.82 6.52 -2.62
C LEU A 307 22.04 6.35 -3.94
N VAL A 308 21.87 5.11 -4.41
CA VAL A 308 21.03 4.77 -5.57
C VAL A 308 19.59 5.25 -5.34
N ILE A 309 19.01 4.97 -4.16
CA ILE A 309 17.65 5.39 -3.83
C ILE A 309 17.53 6.92 -3.75
N GLN A 310 18.50 7.60 -3.15
CA GLN A 310 18.54 9.07 -3.08
C GLN A 310 18.66 9.71 -4.47
N ALA A 311 19.51 9.17 -5.34
CA ALA A 311 19.64 9.64 -6.72
C ALA A 311 18.30 9.53 -7.46
N LYS A 312 17.59 8.41 -7.28
CA LYS A 312 16.24 8.23 -7.85
C LYS A 312 15.23 9.24 -7.32
N GLN A 313 15.24 9.56 -6.03
CA GLN A 313 14.36 10.59 -5.45
C GLN A 313 14.61 11.99 -6.03
N LEU A 314 15.80 12.24 -6.56
CA LEU A 314 16.18 13.49 -7.23
C LEU A 314 16.01 13.43 -8.76
N GLY A 315 15.34 12.40 -9.29
CA GLY A 315 15.02 12.27 -10.70
C GLY A 315 16.06 11.52 -11.54
N PHE A 316 17.07 10.89 -10.92
CA PHE A 316 17.97 9.99 -11.63
C PHE A 316 17.30 8.62 -11.83
N TYR A 317 16.77 8.37 -13.02
CA TYR A 317 16.12 7.10 -13.33
C TYR A 317 17.11 6.12 -13.99
N PHE A 318 17.22 4.92 -13.42
CA PHE A 318 18.01 3.81 -13.97
C PHE A 318 17.24 3.12 -15.10
N ASN A 319 17.18 3.77 -16.26
CA ASN A 319 16.41 3.30 -17.42
C ASN A 319 17.05 2.09 -18.11
N ASP A 320 18.36 1.91 -17.97
CA ASP A 320 19.09 0.77 -18.49
C ASP A 320 20.13 0.24 -17.49
N VAL A 321 20.62 -0.97 -17.80
CA VAL A 321 21.62 -1.66 -16.97
C VAL A 321 22.97 -0.92 -16.97
N ALA A 322 23.34 -0.23 -18.05
CA ALA A 322 24.61 0.49 -18.12
C ALA A 322 24.61 1.74 -17.22
N ALA A 323 23.50 2.45 -17.14
CA ALA A 323 23.31 3.57 -16.23
C ALA A 323 23.44 3.13 -14.77
N PHE A 324 22.86 1.98 -14.42
CA PHE A 324 23.01 1.43 -13.07
C PHE A 324 24.44 0.97 -12.76
N THR A 325 25.07 0.23 -13.67
CA THR A 325 26.44 -0.27 -13.44
C THR A 325 27.47 0.86 -13.41
N SER A 326 27.33 1.88 -14.25
CA SER A 326 28.19 3.06 -14.24
C SER A 326 28.04 3.87 -12.94
N PHE A 327 26.81 4.07 -12.47
CA PHE A 327 26.55 4.75 -11.20
C PHE A 327 27.15 4.00 -10.01
N VAL A 328 26.99 2.68 -9.94
CA VAL A 328 27.55 1.87 -8.83
C VAL A 328 29.07 1.82 -8.88
N LYS A 329 29.67 1.88 -10.08
CA LYS A 329 31.12 1.89 -10.26
C LYS A 329 31.76 3.23 -9.90
N ASP A 330 31.14 4.35 -10.27
CA ASP A 330 31.64 5.69 -9.96
C ASP A 330 30.48 6.64 -9.63
N PRO A 331 29.98 6.60 -8.38
CA PRO A 331 28.86 7.45 -7.98
C PRO A 331 29.25 8.93 -7.95
N ALA A 332 30.53 9.26 -7.72
CA ALA A 332 30.98 10.64 -7.69
C ALA A 332 30.89 11.28 -9.07
N ALA A 333 31.40 10.60 -10.11
CA ALA A 333 31.27 11.08 -11.48
C ALA A 333 29.81 11.19 -11.94
N ALA A 334 28.97 10.21 -11.59
CA ALA A 334 27.56 10.23 -11.95
C ALA A 334 26.80 11.41 -11.31
N LEU A 335 27.12 11.75 -10.05
CA LEU A 335 26.48 12.86 -9.34
C LEU A 335 27.02 14.24 -9.75
N LEU A 336 28.26 14.34 -10.21
CA LEU A 336 28.78 15.58 -10.78
C LEU A 336 28.02 16.00 -12.05
N GLY A 337 27.61 15.02 -12.86
CA GLY A 337 26.75 15.26 -14.04
C GLY A 337 25.35 15.81 -13.70
N LEU A 338 24.87 15.57 -12.47
CA LEU A 338 23.60 16.12 -11.96
C LEU A 338 23.73 17.56 -11.44
N GLY A 339 24.92 17.97 -11.01
CA GLY A 339 25.19 19.33 -10.48
C GLY A 339 25.55 20.35 -11.56
N GLY A 340 25.85 19.90 -12.79
CA GLY A 340 26.30 20.73 -13.90
C GLY A 340 25.19 21.38 -14.70
N ASP A 341 24.03 20.73 -14.84
CA ASP A 341 22.91 21.24 -15.62
C ASP A 341 21.60 20.96 -14.89
N GLY A 342 20.89 22.04 -14.52
CA GLY A 342 19.60 21.93 -13.85
C GLY A 342 18.63 21.07 -14.67
N ALA A 343 18.05 20.06 -14.00
CA ALA A 343 16.82 19.36 -14.38
C ALA A 343 16.59 19.21 -15.90
N GLY A 344 17.30 18.28 -16.53
CA GLY A 344 17.06 17.96 -17.93
C GLY A 344 18.04 16.92 -18.45
N GLY A 345 17.83 15.65 -18.12
CA GLY A 345 18.61 14.56 -18.69
C GLY A 345 18.46 14.52 -20.21
N THR A 346 19.57 14.75 -20.93
CA THR A 346 19.81 14.12 -22.23
C THR A 346 21.30 13.88 -22.39
N GLY A 347 21.68 12.64 -22.65
CA GLY A 347 23.02 12.30 -23.08
C GLY A 347 23.34 13.00 -24.40
N GLY A 348 24.34 13.88 -24.36
CA GLY A 348 24.91 14.54 -25.53
C GLY A 348 26.42 14.40 -25.50
N THR A 349 26.95 13.70 -26.50
CA THR A 349 28.39 13.56 -26.78
C THR A 349 29.01 14.89 -27.22
N GLY A 350 30.17 15.24 -26.63
CA GLY A 350 31.13 16.27 -27.08
C GLY A 350 30.69 17.70 -26.78
N THR A 351 31.49 18.58 -26.19
CA THR A 351 32.84 18.98 -26.60
C THR A 351 33.48 19.77 -25.45
N GLY A 352 34.81 19.75 -25.34
CA GLY A 352 35.57 20.38 -24.26
C GLY A 352 35.22 21.84 -23.98
N GLY A 353 34.98 22.14 -22.71
CA GLY A 353 34.87 23.48 -22.18
C GLY A 353 35.30 23.46 -20.72
N THR A 354 36.46 24.06 -20.43
CA THR A 354 36.93 24.34 -19.07
C THR A 354 36.00 25.36 -18.42
N GLY A 355 34.98 24.87 -17.72
CA GLY A 355 34.10 25.67 -16.87
C GLY A 355 34.34 25.33 -15.40
N THR A 356 35.02 26.22 -14.68
CA THR A 356 35.08 26.21 -13.21
C THR A 356 33.71 26.61 -12.67
N GLY A 357 32.80 25.64 -12.51
CA GLY A 357 31.51 25.82 -11.85
C GLY A 357 31.44 24.90 -10.64
N THR A 358 31.46 25.48 -9.44
CA THR A 358 31.25 24.80 -8.15
C THR A 358 29.77 24.48 -7.94
N GLY A 359 29.16 23.72 -8.85
CA GLY A 359 27.83 23.14 -8.66
C GLY A 359 27.96 21.91 -7.76
N ALA A 360 27.90 22.10 -6.44
CA ALA A 360 27.85 20.97 -5.52
C ALA A 360 26.54 20.19 -5.77
N SER A 361 26.66 18.90 -6.07
CA SER A 361 25.49 18.01 -6.16
C SER A 361 24.69 18.09 -4.85
N PRO A 362 23.34 18.08 -4.88
CA PRO A 362 22.53 18.12 -3.66
C PRO A 362 22.73 16.87 -2.76
N ILE A 363 23.39 15.84 -3.29
CA ILE A 363 23.73 14.61 -2.58
C ILE A 363 25.17 14.67 -2.10
N THR A 364 25.38 14.53 -0.79
CA THR A 364 26.72 14.39 -0.20
C THR A 364 27.14 12.93 -0.19
N LEU A 365 28.31 12.64 -0.76
CA LEU A 365 28.88 11.29 -0.74
C LEU A 365 29.39 10.95 0.67
N PRO A 366 29.07 9.74 1.20
CA PRO A 366 29.69 9.24 2.41
C PRO A 366 31.22 9.19 2.29
N PRO A 367 31.98 9.61 3.33
CA PRO A 367 33.43 9.57 3.29
C PRO A 367 33.93 8.13 3.18
N GLY A 368 34.84 7.88 2.23
CA GLY A 368 35.43 6.55 2.00
C GLY A 368 34.57 5.57 1.19
N LEU A 369 33.46 6.03 0.61
CA LEU A 369 32.64 5.22 -0.30
C LEU A 369 33.47 4.73 -1.50
N GLN A 370 33.49 3.42 -1.71
CA GLN A 370 34.15 2.78 -2.85
C GLN A 370 33.11 2.27 -3.84
N GLY A 371 33.28 2.58 -5.11
CA GLY A 371 32.45 1.99 -6.16
C GLY A 371 32.68 0.49 -6.29
N VAL A 372 31.65 -0.22 -6.78
CA VAL A 372 31.70 -1.68 -6.99
C VAL A 372 31.61 -1.97 -8.48
N GLU A 373 32.49 -2.85 -8.99
CA GLU A 373 32.41 -3.27 -10.38
C GLU A 373 31.37 -4.38 -10.55
N LEU A 374 30.31 -4.07 -11.31
CA LEU A 374 29.24 -5.02 -11.61
C LEU A 374 29.42 -5.68 -12.97
N GLU A 375 29.20 -6.99 -13.02
CA GLU A 375 29.11 -7.77 -14.24
C GLU A 375 27.71 -7.60 -14.86
N ALA A 376 27.62 -6.80 -15.92
CA ALA A 376 26.37 -6.53 -16.63
C ALA A 376 25.64 -7.81 -17.09
N ALA A 377 26.38 -8.88 -17.43
CA ALA A 377 25.80 -10.17 -17.81
C ALA A 377 25.02 -10.83 -16.67
N LYS A 378 25.55 -10.79 -15.43
CA LYS A 378 24.86 -11.30 -14.24
C LYS A 378 23.65 -10.43 -13.92
N LEU A 379 23.81 -9.11 -13.97
CA LEU A 379 22.72 -8.19 -13.67
C LEU A 379 21.55 -8.36 -14.66
N ASN A 380 21.82 -8.48 -15.96
CA ASN A 380 20.82 -8.69 -17.00
C ASN A 380 19.99 -9.98 -16.83
N GLN A 381 20.49 -10.97 -16.07
CA GLN A 381 19.72 -12.17 -15.76
C GLN A 381 18.63 -11.89 -14.73
N ILE A 382 18.86 -10.97 -13.80
CA ILE A 382 18.02 -10.73 -12.62
C ILE A 382 17.13 -9.50 -12.82
N VAL A 383 17.60 -8.49 -13.56
CA VAL A 383 16.91 -7.21 -13.69
C VAL A 383 16.33 -6.99 -15.07
N ALA A 384 15.26 -6.20 -15.11
CA ALA A 384 14.67 -5.64 -16.31
C ALA A 384 14.91 -4.13 -16.33
N ALA A 385 15.14 -3.62 -17.54
CA ALA A 385 15.23 -2.22 -17.87
C ALA A 385 14.00 -1.86 -18.73
N GLY A 386 13.34 -0.74 -18.42
CA GLY A 386 12.15 -0.30 -19.14
C GLY A 386 11.13 0.45 -18.29
N PRO A 387 9.96 0.78 -18.87
CA PRO A 387 8.89 1.45 -18.14
C PRO A 387 8.36 0.57 -17.00
N ILE A 388 7.86 1.21 -15.96
CA ILE A 388 7.29 0.51 -14.80
C ILE A 388 5.97 -0.14 -15.19
N ARG A 389 5.87 -1.46 -14.99
CA ARG A 389 4.70 -2.23 -15.39
C ARG A 389 3.66 -2.40 -14.28
N LEU A 390 4.09 -2.60 -13.04
CA LEU A 390 3.24 -2.97 -11.91
C LEU A 390 3.11 -1.86 -10.87
N TYR A 391 1.87 -1.64 -10.44
CA TYR A 391 1.53 -0.66 -9.43
C TYR A 391 0.60 -1.27 -8.39
N GLU A 392 0.89 -1.01 -7.12
CA GLU A 392 -0.05 -1.15 -6.02
C GLU A 392 -0.78 0.17 -5.84
N VAL A 393 -2.10 0.11 -5.74
CA VAL A 393 -2.97 1.27 -5.66
C VAL A 393 -3.78 1.18 -4.38
N GLU A 394 -3.70 2.22 -3.57
CA GLU A 394 -4.56 2.42 -2.41
C GLU A 394 -5.39 3.68 -2.66
N VAL A 395 -6.67 3.50 -2.95
CA VAL A 395 -7.64 4.62 -3.01
C VAL A 395 -8.46 4.63 -1.74
N TYR A 396 -8.87 5.82 -1.32
CA TYR A 396 -9.77 5.96 -0.19
C TYR A 396 -10.85 6.99 -0.46
N GLY A 397 -12.02 6.77 0.13
CA GLY A 397 -13.10 7.74 0.23
C GLY A 397 -13.37 8.02 1.70
N GLU A 398 -13.49 9.29 2.04
CA GLU A 398 -13.65 9.77 3.41
C GLU A 398 -14.88 10.67 3.53
N VAL A 399 -15.68 10.44 4.56
CA VAL A 399 -16.82 11.30 4.90
C VAL A 399 -16.54 11.95 6.23
N ALA A 400 -16.44 13.28 6.21
CA ALA A 400 -16.28 14.08 7.41
C ALA A 400 -17.54 13.96 8.29
N ARG A 401 -17.33 13.63 9.57
CA ARG A 401 -18.41 13.56 10.57
C ARG A 401 -18.22 14.70 11.56
N GLY A 402 -19.29 15.44 11.84
CA GLY A 402 -19.23 16.56 12.78
C GLY A 402 -19.11 16.11 14.24
N GLY A 403 -18.53 16.97 15.09
CA GLY A 403 -18.43 16.77 16.54
C GLY A 403 -17.20 15.94 16.96
N ILE A 404 -17.41 14.97 17.85
CA ILE A 404 -16.34 14.11 18.42
C ILE A 404 -16.08 12.86 17.55
N LEU A 405 -16.85 12.66 16.49
CA LEU A 405 -16.75 11.47 15.65
C LEU A 405 -15.60 11.62 14.66
N ASN A 406 -14.66 10.66 14.68
CA ASN A 406 -13.62 10.56 13.67
C ASN A 406 -14.24 10.45 12.26
N PRO A 407 -13.60 10.97 11.21
CA PRO A 407 -14.06 10.76 9.85
C PRO A 407 -14.18 9.27 9.53
N LEU A 408 -15.14 8.95 8.67
CA LEU A 408 -15.35 7.58 8.22
C LEU A 408 -14.64 7.37 6.89
N ARG A 409 -13.66 6.46 6.86
CA ARG A 409 -12.88 6.13 5.67
C ARG A 409 -13.15 4.70 5.20
N ARG A 410 -13.33 4.54 3.89
CA ARG A 410 -13.30 3.24 3.19
C ARG A 410 -12.11 3.23 2.24
N THR A 411 -11.42 2.10 2.16
CA THR A 411 -10.19 1.99 1.37
C THR A 411 -10.31 0.83 0.40
N ILE A 412 -9.87 1.01 -0.85
CA ILE A 412 -9.73 -0.07 -1.82
C ILE A 412 -8.25 -0.23 -2.10
N ARG A 413 -7.74 -1.45 -1.88
CA ARG A 413 -6.39 -1.87 -2.26
C ARG A 413 -6.47 -2.69 -3.54
N ALA A 414 -5.69 -2.33 -4.54
CA ALA A 414 -5.71 -2.99 -5.82
C ALA A 414 -4.31 -3.11 -6.43
N THR A 415 -4.14 -4.12 -7.29
CA THR A 415 -2.89 -4.32 -8.04
C THR A 415 -3.17 -4.15 -9.52
N TRP A 416 -2.46 -3.23 -10.16
CA TRP A 416 -2.54 -2.96 -11.59
C TRP A 416 -1.32 -3.50 -12.33
N ASP A 417 -1.56 -4.16 -13.46
CA ASP A 417 -0.52 -4.55 -14.41
C ASP A 417 -0.81 -3.88 -15.76
N GLN A 418 0.12 -3.01 -16.20
CA GLN A 418 0.00 -2.30 -17.46
C GLN A 418 -0.02 -3.24 -18.67
N ASP A 419 0.67 -4.38 -18.63
CA ASP A 419 0.86 -5.27 -19.78
C ASP A 419 0.05 -6.57 -19.68
N PHE A 420 -0.82 -6.68 -18.68
CA PHE A 420 -1.70 -7.83 -18.58
C PHE A 420 -2.59 -7.96 -19.81
N VAL A 421 -2.63 -9.18 -20.36
CA VAL A 421 -3.47 -9.52 -21.52
C VAL A 421 -4.68 -10.29 -21.04
N LEU A 422 -5.86 -9.72 -21.26
CA LEU A 422 -7.13 -10.40 -20.98
C LEU A 422 -7.32 -11.57 -21.96
N GLN A 423 -7.08 -12.79 -21.50
CA GLN A 423 -7.15 -13.98 -22.36
C GLN A 423 -8.59 -14.36 -22.79
N GLN A 424 -9.61 -13.91 -22.06
CA GLN A 424 -11.02 -14.28 -22.23
C GLN A 424 -11.98 -13.08 -22.36
N SER A 425 -11.49 -11.92 -22.78
CA SER A 425 -12.38 -10.76 -22.98
C SER A 425 -13.21 -10.93 -24.26
N ARG A 426 -14.54 -10.78 -24.18
CA ARG A 426 -15.42 -10.61 -25.36
C ARG A 426 -15.07 -9.39 -26.22
N VAL A 427 -14.17 -8.54 -25.71
CA VAL A 427 -13.66 -7.34 -26.37
C VAL A 427 -12.30 -7.60 -27.04
N LYS A 428 -11.69 -8.78 -26.84
CA LYS A 428 -10.40 -9.17 -27.41
C LYS A 428 -10.37 -8.98 -28.93
N ASP A 429 -11.44 -9.40 -29.61
CA ASP A 429 -11.59 -9.33 -31.06
C ASP A 429 -12.16 -7.98 -31.55
N LYS A 430 -12.65 -7.15 -30.63
CA LYS A 430 -13.15 -5.79 -30.91
C LYS A 430 -12.06 -4.73 -30.79
N LEU A 431 -10.90 -5.08 -30.23
CA LEU A 431 -9.75 -4.20 -30.11
C LEU A 431 -8.77 -4.46 -31.28
N PRO A 432 -8.27 -3.40 -31.95
CA PRO A 432 -7.20 -3.53 -32.94
C PRO A 432 -6.03 -4.36 -32.40
N ALA A 433 -5.40 -5.16 -33.26
CA ALA A 433 -4.23 -5.95 -32.90
C ALA A 433 -3.19 -5.08 -32.16
N GLY A 434 -2.78 -5.52 -30.96
CA GLY A 434 -1.87 -4.77 -30.08
C GLY A 434 -2.53 -3.90 -28.99
N ARG A 435 -3.85 -3.59 -29.08
CA ARG A 435 -4.58 -2.82 -28.04
C ARG A 435 -5.15 -3.66 -26.89
N ASN A 436 -4.97 -4.98 -26.91
CA ASN A 436 -5.32 -5.87 -25.78
C ASN A 436 -4.35 -5.77 -24.59
N ARG A 437 -3.33 -4.90 -24.67
CA ARG A 437 -2.41 -4.56 -23.59
C ARG A 437 -2.70 -3.15 -23.09
N ASN A 438 -3.93 -2.85 -22.66
CA ASN A 438 -4.26 -1.53 -22.08
C ASN A 438 -4.27 -1.54 -20.54
N GLY A 439 -3.62 -2.55 -19.95
CA GLY A 439 -3.56 -2.83 -18.52
C GLY A 439 -4.87 -3.35 -17.93
N ALA A 440 -4.74 -4.01 -16.78
CA ALA A 440 -5.86 -4.55 -16.04
C ALA A 440 -5.58 -4.59 -14.52
N TRP A 441 -6.66 -4.50 -13.75
CA TRP A 441 -6.66 -4.83 -12.32
C TRP A 441 -6.54 -6.34 -12.15
N LEU A 442 -5.49 -6.80 -11.45
CA LEU A 442 -5.26 -8.21 -11.16
C LEU A 442 -5.92 -8.63 -9.84
N TYR A 443 -5.99 -7.70 -8.90
CA TYR A 443 -6.53 -7.90 -7.56
C TYR A 443 -7.21 -6.63 -7.11
N LEU A 444 -8.32 -6.77 -6.39
CA LEU A 444 -9.07 -5.66 -5.80
C LEU A 444 -9.71 -6.15 -4.49
N ARG A 445 -9.43 -5.46 -3.39
CA ARG A 445 -10.05 -5.67 -2.08
C ARG A 445 -10.57 -4.36 -1.54
N GLU A 446 -11.85 -4.34 -1.19
CA GLU A 446 -12.51 -3.22 -0.51
C GLU A 446 -12.52 -3.50 1.00
N GLU A 447 -12.06 -2.54 1.80
CA GLU A 447 -11.91 -2.60 3.26
C GLU A 447 -12.85 -1.62 3.98
#